data_AF-C0C5U2-F1
#
_entry.id   AF-C0C5U2-F1
#
_cell.length_a   1.000
_cell.length_b   1.000
_cell.length_c   1.000
_cell.angle_alpha   90.00
_cell.angle_beta   90.00
_cell.angle_gamma   90.00
#
_symmetry.space_group_name_H-M   'P 1'
#
loop_
_entity.id
_entity.type
_entity.pdbx_description
1 polymer ?
#
loop_
_entity_poly.entity_id
_entity_poly.type
_entity_poly.pdbx_seq_one_letter_code
_entity_poly.pdbx_strand_id
1 'polypeptide(L)'
;MPDLLKNVYNYNSLQKLAHTIQSAYPPFQADKFLQTTMDETWDKLELKARVRKISTSLAAYLPEDYSRALAILDKAAAVFTNGFFGIFFPDFIEVFGQDEENWDLSMSALERYTQYSTSEFAVRPFIISHEERMMAQMYAWSGHENEHVRRLSSEGCRPLLPWGQALVKYKKDPSPVLPILERLKADPSLYVRKSVANNLNDISKTHPDLVISLAKEWYGKNEYTDWIVKHGCRTLLKKGNREILALFGYHDSASIKVDGFTLEPAAVPMGEDITFSFSISTEEAAKVRLEYAVDYMKANGKRSSKVFQISEITLGRNEKKSCTKKHSFAEMTTRKHYPGVHTITLIVNGAKRERQDFELTAGPGRTR
;
A
#
# COMPACT_ATOMS: atom_id res chain seq x y z
N MET A 1 -16.69 9.06 -15.15
CA MET A 1 -16.12 8.15 -14.13
C MET A 1 -14.69 7.84 -14.55
N PRO A 2 -13.71 7.81 -13.63
CA PRO A 2 -12.36 7.35 -13.99
C PRO A 2 -12.41 5.90 -14.49
N ASP A 3 -11.67 5.59 -15.56
CA ASP A 3 -11.58 4.24 -16.09
C ASP A 3 -10.99 3.27 -15.07
N LEU A 4 -11.50 2.04 -15.04
CA LEU A 4 -10.98 0.99 -14.17
C LEU A 4 -9.56 0.62 -14.59
N LEU A 5 -8.66 0.42 -13.62
CA LEU A 5 -7.26 0.07 -13.90
C LEU A 5 -7.11 -1.20 -14.77
N LYS A 6 -8.04 -2.15 -14.69
CA LYS A 6 -8.03 -3.35 -15.55
C LYS A 6 -8.21 -3.07 -17.04
N ASN A 7 -8.72 -1.88 -17.41
CA ASN A 7 -8.97 -1.46 -18.78
C ASN A 7 -7.72 -0.94 -19.50
N VAL A 8 -6.58 -0.83 -18.79
CA VAL A 8 -5.27 -0.68 -19.45
C VAL A 8 -4.98 -1.85 -20.39
N TYR A 9 -5.57 -3.02 -20.10
CA TYR A 9 -5.62 -4.16 -21.00
C TYR A 9 -6.93 -4.11 -21.79
N ASN A 10 -6.80 -3.72 -23.06
CA ASN A 10 -7.84 -3.67 -24.07
C ASN A 10 -7.29 -4.14 -25.41
N TYR A 11 -8.17 -4.32 -26.40
CA TYR A 11 -7.81 -4.84 -27.72
C TYR A 11 -6.63 -4.08 -28.35
N ASN A 12 -6.69 -2.74 -28.38
CA ASN A 12 -5.63 -1.93 -28.99
C ASN A 12 -4.28 -2.11 -28.30
N SER A 13 -4.27 -2.14 -26.96
CA SER A 13 -3.04 -2.35 -26.18
C SER A 13 -2.43 -3.74 -26.40
N LEU A 14 -3.26 -4.79 -26.48
CA LEU A 14 -2.79 -6.16 -26.71
C LEU A 14 -2.41 -6.40 -28.16
N GLN A 15 -3.09 -5.76 -29.12
CA GLN A 15 -2.71 -5.79 -30.53
C GLN A 15 -1.34 -5.14 -30.74
N LYS A 16 -1.09 -4.00 -30.09
CA LYS A 16 0.23 -3.37 -30.10
C LYS A 16 1.31 -4.30 -29.54
N LEU A 17 1.03 -4.99 -28.41
CA LEU A 17 1.92 -6.00 -27.85
C LEU A 17 2.18 -7.14 -28.85
N ALA A 18 1.13 -7.70 -29.43
CA ALA A 18 1.21 -8.82 -30.37
C ALA A 18 2.07 -8.46 -31.60
N HIS A 19 1.87 -7.30 -32.21
CA HIS A 19 2.66 -6.85 -33.35
C HIS A 19 4.12 -6.53 -32.97
N THR A 20 4.35 -6.01 -31.76
CA THR A 20 5.72 -5.76 -31.25
C THR A 20 6.47 -7.08 -31.11
N ILE A 21 5.82 -8.11 -30.54
CA ILE A 21 6.40 -9.45 -30.41
C ILE A 21 6.61 -10.08 -31.79
N GLN A 22 5.63 -9.99 -32.69
CA GLN A 22 5.72 -10.54 -34.03
C GLN A 22 6.86 -9.91 -34.85
N SER A 23 7.14 -8.62 -34.64
CA SER A 23 8.30 -7.96 -35.27
C SER A 23 9.63 -8.52 -34.77
N ALA A 24 9.69 -8.95 -33.51
CA ALA A 24 10.87 -9.59 -32.92
C ALA A 24 10.95 -11.10 -33.19
N TYR A 25 9.80 -11.74 -33.45
CA TYR A 25 9.62 -13.17 -33.67
C TYR A 25 8.53 -13.40 -34.73
N PRO A 26 8.87 -13.39 -36.04
CA PRO A 26 7.90 -13.49 -37.14
C PRO A 26 6.92 -14.67 -37.07
N PRO A 27 7.29 -15.86 -36.55
CA PRO A 27 6.34 -16.97 -36.37
C PRO A 27 5.25 -16.73 -35.32
N PHE A 28 5.30 -15.65 -34.53
CA PHE A 28 4.27 -15.34 -33.53
C PHE A 28 2.89 -15.17 -34.19
N GLN A 29 1.93 -15.97 -33.75
CA GLN A 29 0.57 -15.97 -34.30
C GLN A 29 -0.29 -14.90 -33.61
N ALA A 30 -0.07 -13.63 -33.95
CA ALA A 30 -0.68 -12.46 -33.31
C ALA A 30 -2.21 -12.53 -33.19
N ASP A 31 -2.91 -12.90 -34.27
CA ASP A 31 -4.38 -12.98 -34.27
C ASP A 31 -4.89 -14.08 -33.33
N LYS A 32 -4.23 -15.24 -33.31
CA LYS A 32 -4.60 -16.33 -32.41
C LYS A 32 -4.31 -15.97 -30.95
N PHE A 33 -3.21 -15.28 -30.68
CA PHE A 33 -2.91 -14.74 -29.35
C PHE A 33 -4.01 -13.78 -28.88
N LEU A 34 -4.47 -12.86 -29.73
CA LEU A 34 -5.55 -11.93 -29.37
C LEU A 34 -6.87 -12.67 -29.11
N GLN A 35 -7.24 -13.61 -29.99
CA GLN A 35 -8.47 -14.38 -29.87
C GLN A 35 -8.52 -15.23 -28.59
N THR A 36 -7.41 -15.90 -28.26
CA THR A 36 -7.33 -16.75 -27.06
C THR A 36 -7.23 -15.93 -25.77
N THR A 37 -6.53 -14.79 -25.80
CA THR A 37 -6.41 -13.91 -24.63
C THR A 37 -7.72 -13.21 -24.31
N MET A 38 -8.41 -12.67 -25.32
CA MET A 38 -9.67 -11.93 -25.18
C MET A 38 -10.89 -12.77 -25.56
N ASP A 39 -10.98 -13.99 -25.04
CA ASP A 39 -12.15 -14.87 -25.23
C ASP A 39 -13.40 -14.40 -24.44
N GLU A 40 -14.46 -15.20 -24.45
CA GLU A 40 -15.75 -14.91 -23.79
C GLU A 40 -15.67 -14.72 -22.27
N THR A 41 -14.55 -15.09 -21.63
CA THR A 41 -14.34 -14.92 -20.19
C THR A 41 -13.68 -13.57 -19.85
N TRP A 42 -13.08 -12.88 -20.82
CA TRP A 42 -12.22 -11.69 -20.60
C TRP A 42 -12.89 -10.57 -19.79
N ASP A 43 -14.15 -10.27 -20.10
CA ASP A 43 -14.87 -9.16 -19.46
C ASP A 43 -15.18 -9.42 -17.98
N LYS A 44 -15.20 -10.70 -17.58
CA LYS A 44 -15.38 -11.12 -16.18
C LYS A 44 -14.08 -11.05 -15.36
N LEU A 45 -12.93 -10.94 -16.02
CA LEU A 45 -11.63 -10.96 -15.35
C LEU A 45 -11.30 -9.60 -14.73
N GLU A 46 -10.84 -9.65 -13.48
CA GLU A 46 -10.21 -8.53 -12.78
C GLU A 46 -8.72 -8.41 -13.13
N LEU A 47 -8.08 -7.32 -12.70
CA LEU A 47 -6.73 -6.93 -13.12
C LEU A 47 -5.69 -8.06 -13.10
N LYS A 48 -5.49 -8.73 -11.95
CA LYS A 48 -4.47 -9.80 -11.82
C LYS A 48 -4.81 -11.04 -12.64
N ALA A 49 -6.09 -11.35 -12.84
CA ALA A 49 -6.50 -12.46 -13.68
C ALA A 49 -6.26 -12.16 -15.17
N ARG A 50 -6.44 -10.91 -15.61
CA ARG A 50 -6.05 -10.46 -16.95
C ARG A 50 -4.55 -10.57 -17.17
N VAL A 51 -3.73 -10.13 -16.20
CA VAL A 51 -2.27 -10.29 -16.23
C VAL A 51 -1.87 -11.76 -16.42
N ARG A 52 -2.42 -12.66 -15.60
CA ARG A 52 -2.13 -14.10 -15.67
C ARG A 52 -2.59 -14.70 -17.00
N LYS A 53 -3.75 -14.28 -17.51
CA LYS A 53 -4.23 -14.75 -18.81
C LYS A 53 -3.31 -14.33 -19.95
N ILE A 54 -2.84 -13.08 -19.94
CA ILE A 54 -1.88 -12.59 -20.94
C ILE A 54 -0.58 -13.41 -20.89
N SER A 55 0.00 -13.62 -19.70
CA SER A 55 1.26 -14.38 -19.57
C SER A 55 1.10 -15.83 -20.03
N THR A 56 0.01 -16.52 -19.68
CA THR A 56 -0.26 -17.88 -20.15
C THR A 56 -0.51 -17.96 -21.65
N SER A 57 -1.23 -16.98 -22.21
CA SER A 57 -1.44 -16.93 -23.66
C SER A 57 -0.14 -16.66 -24.40
N LEU A 58 0.74 -15.79 -23.88
CA LEU A 58 2.06 -15.56 -24.48
C LEU A 58 2.86 -16.86 -24.55
N ALA A 59 2.87 -17.68 -23.49
CA ALA A 59 3.59 -18.95 -23.48
C ALA A 59 3.12 -19.93 -24.57
N ALA A 60 1.83 -19.93 -24.90
CA ALA A 60 1.27 -20.79 -25.95
C ALA A 60 1.75 -20.43 -27.37
N TYR A 61 2.29 -19.22 -27.58
CA TYR A 61 2.71 -18.72 -28.89
C TYR A 61 4.19 -18.31 -28.96
N LEU A 62 4.92 -18.41 -27.84
CA LEU A 62 6.37 -18.25 -27.78
C LEU A 62 7.07 -19.62 -27.93
N PRO A 63 8.39 -19.64 -28.19
CA PRO A 63 9.15 -20.89 -28.15
C PRO A 63 9.04 -21.58 -26.79
N GLU A 64 9.02 -22.92 -26.78
CA GLU A 64 9.03 -23.73 -25.55
C GLU A 64 10.33 -23.52 -24.74
N ASP A 65 11.44 -23.25 -25.43
CA ASP A 65 12.72 -22.90 -24.80
C ASP A 65 12.61 -21.55 -24.08
N TYR A 66 12.74 -21.58 -22.76
CA TYR A 66 12.56 -20.43 -21.89
C TYR A 66 13.52 -19.27 -22.23
N SER A 67 14.80 -19.58 -22.47
CA SER A 67 15.80 -18.57 -22.81
C SER A 67 15.44 -17.83 -24.11
N ARG A 68 14.97 -18.55 -25.14
CA ARG A 68 14.51 -17.96 -26.40
C ARG A 68 13.24 -17.14 -26.20
N ALA A 69 12.28 -17.62 -25.41
CA ALA A 69 11.08 -16.86 -25.08
C ALA A 69 11.44 -15.53 -24.39
N LEU A 70 12.36 -15.54 -23.42
CA LEU A 70 12.84 -14.33 -22.75
C LEU A 70 13.52 -13.36 -23.70
N ALA A 71 14.39 -13.84 -24.61
CA ALA A 71 15.07 -12.97 -25.56
C ALA A 71 14.07 -12.22 -26.48
N ILE A 72 12.92 -12.82 -26.77
CA ILE A 72 11.84 -12.19 -27.53
C ILE A 72 11.09 -11.18 -26.64
N LEU A 73 10.74 -11.57 -25.42
CA LEU A 73 10.04 -10.70 -24.47
C LEU A 73 10.87 -9.47 -24.08
N ASP A 74 12.19 -9.60 -23.94
CA ASP A 74 13.11 -8.50 -23.64
C ASP A 74 13.04 -7.39 -24.70
N LYS A 75 12.96 -7.77 -25.99
CA LYS A 75 12.79 -6.82 -27.10
C LYS A 75 11.46 -6.10 -27.03
N ALA A 76 10.39 -6.80 -26.63
CA ALA A 76 9.07 -6.20 -26.50
C ALA A 76 8.96 -5.29 -25.26
N ALA A 77 9.52 -5.70 -24.11
CA ALA A 77 9.43 -4.99 -22.84
C ALA A 77 9.97 -3.55 -22.93
N ALA A 78 11.04 -3.33 -23.70
CA ALA A 78 11.61 -2.02 -23.95
C ALA A 78 10.65 -1.02 -24.62
N VAL A 79 9.58 -1.48 -25.27
CA VAL A 79 8.54 -0.65 -25.89
C VAL A 79 7.43 -0.26 -24.88
N PHE A 80 7.29 -1.03 -23.79
CA PHE A 80 6.21 -0.90 -22.80
C PHE A 80 6.73 -0.38 -21.47
N THR A 81 7.34 0.80 -21.48
CA THR A 81 7.97 1.44 -20.31
C THR A 81 6.99 2.19 -19.39
N ASN A 82 5.69 2.16 -19.69
CA ASN A 82 4.70 3.03 -19.03
C ASN A 82 3.77 2.24 -18.10
N GLY A 83 4.17 2.10 -16.84
CA GLY A 83 3.27 1.83 -15.72
C GLY A 83 2.77 0.39 -15.60
N PHE A 84 1.51 0.24 -15.17
CA PHE A 84 0.91 -1.06 -14.80
C PHE A 84 0.71 -2.03 -15.95
N PHE A 85 0.82 -1.59 -17.21
CA PHE A 85 0.63 -2.47 -18.37
C PHE A 85 1.68 -3.58 -18.41
N GLY A 86 2.95 -3.29 -18.11
CA GLY A 86 4.04 -4.26 -18.23
C GLY A 86 4.08 -5.38 -17.19
N ILE A 87 3.10 -5.49 -16.28
CA ILE A 87 3.15 -6.47 -15.17
C ILE A 87 3.10 -7.93 -15.66
N PHE A 88 2.58 -8.18 -16.86
CA PHE A 88 2.59 -9.52 -17.43
C PHE A 88 4.00 -10.03 -17.80
N PHE A 89 4.98 -9.15 -18.02
CA PHE A 89 6.37 -9.56 -18.27
C PHE A 89 6.98 -10.25 -17.05
N PRO A 90 7.01 -9.64 -15.84
CA PRO A 90 7.45 -10.35 -14.65
C PRO A 90 6.50 -11.48 -14.23
N ASP A 91 5.19 -11.39 -14.49
CA ASP A 91 4.26 -12.51 -14.25
C ASP A 91 4.60 -13.73 -15.12
N PHE A 92 5.09 -13.56 -16.35
CA PHE A 92 5.60 -14.66 -17.17
C PHE A 92 6.78 -15.38 -16.49
N ILE A 93 7.71 -14.62 -15.88
CA ILE A 93 8.81 -15.19 -15.09
C ILE A 93 8.28 -15.93 -13.86
N GLU A 94 7.28 -15.36 -13.18
CA GLU A 94 6.62 -15.99 -12.04
C GLU A 94 6.04 -17.37 -12.40
N VAL A 95 5.47 -17.52 -13.60
CA VAL A 95 4.81 -18.76 -14.02
C VAL A 95 5.79 -19.79 -14.59
N PHE A 96 6.72 -19.35 -15.43
CA PHE A 96 7.52 -20.24 -16.29
C PHE A 96 9.02 -20.26 -15.96
N GLY A 97 9.49 -19.41 -15.05
CA GLY A 97 10.92 -19.22 -14.76
C GLY A 97 11.41 -19.79 -13.44
N GLN A 98 10.63 -20.62 -12.76
CA GLN A 98 10.97 -21.11 -11.41
C GLN A 98 11.89 -22.34 -11.39
N ASP A 99 12.11 -23.00 -12.53
CA ASP A 99 13.02 -24.14 -12.61
C ASP A 99 14.45 -23.73 -12.27
N GLU A 100 15.19 -24.62 -11.60
CA GLU A 100 16.52 -24.34 -11.06
C GLU A 100 17.51 -23.90 -12.16
N GLU A 101 17.43 -24.48 -13.34
CA GLU A 101 18.26 -24.13 -14.50
C GLU A 101 18.00 -22.70 -15.03
N ASN A 102 16.83 -22.15 -14.73
CA ASN A 102 16.39 -20.84 -15.21
C ASN A 102 16.64 -19.72 -14.19
N TRP A 103 17.17 -20.00 -13.00
CA TRP A 103 17.29 -19.02 -11.91
C TRP A 103 17.98 -17.72 -12.35
N ASP A 104 19.17 -17.81 -12.95
CA ASP A 104 19.97 -16.63 -13.28
C ASP A 104 19.29 -15.80 -14.39
N LEU A 105 18.65 -16.47 -15.35
CA LEU A 105 17.85 -15.82 -16.40
C LEU A 105 16.64 -15.11 -15.79
N SER A 106 15.92 -15.77 -14.89
CA SER A 106 14.76 -15.23 -14.18
C SER A 106 15.12 -14.02 -13.33
N MET A 107 16.19 -14.09 -12.54
CA MET A 107 16.62 -12.95 -11.72
C MET A 107 17.01 -11.76 -12.59
N SER A 108 17.79 -12.00 -13.65
CA SER A 108 18.17 -10.96 -14.61
C SER A 108 16.95 -10.33 -15.29
N ALA A 109 15.95 -11.13 -15.66
CA ALA A 109 14.72 -10.64 -16.27
C ALA A 109 13.86 -9.82 -15.28
N LEU A 110 13.71 -10.29 -14.03
CA LEU A 110 12.96 -9.56 -13.00
C LEU A 110 13.59 -8.21 -12.66
N GLU A 111 14.93 -8.15 -12.60
CA GLU A 111 15.69 -6.91 -12.43
C GLU A 111 15.51 -5.96 -13.61
N ARG A 112 15.48 -6.49 -14.84
CA ARG A 112 15.24 -5.70 -16.05
C ARG A 112 13.82 -5.14 -16.08
N TYR A 113 12.82 -6.00 -15.90
CA TYR A 113 11.41 -5.64 -16.05
C TYR A 113 10.89 -4.73 -14.94
N THR A 114 11.47 -4.80 -13.73
CA THR A 114 11.05 -3.89 -12.66
C THR A 114 11.37 -2.42 -12.95
N GLN A 115 12.28 -2.15 -13.89
CA GLN A 115 12.61 -0.79 -14.32
C GLN A 115 11.56 -0.22 -15.29
N TYR A 116 10.84 -1.08 -16.02
CA TYR A 116 9.76 -0.67 -16.94
C TYR A 116 8.38 -0.72 -16.29
N SER A 117 8.21 -1.57 -15.26
CA SER A 117 6.96 -1.74 -14.54
C SER A 117 7.20 -2.08 -13.07
N THR A 118 6.85 -3.28 -12.60
CA THR A 118 7.16 -3.77 -11.25
C THR A 118 7.24 -5.29 -11.21
N SER A 119 8.29 -5.81 -10.59
CA SER A 119 8.48 -7.24 -10.33
C SER A 119 8.03 -7.65 -8.92
N GLU A 120 7.37 -6.76 -8.17
CA GLU A 120 7.04 -6.95 -6.75
C GLU A 120 6.19 -8.18 -6.43
N PHE A 121 5.39 -8.64 -7.39
CA PHE A 121 4.60 -9.86 -7.27
C PHE A 121 5.42 -11.10 -7.63
N ALA A 122 6.14 -11.00 -8.74
CA ALA A 122 6.83 -12.13 -9.37
C ALA A 122 8.02 -12.66 -8.56
N VAL A 123 8.68 -11.81 -7.76
CA VAL A 123 9.75 -12.26 -6.85
C VAL A 123 9.23 -13.14 -5.70
N ARG A 124 7.93 -13.09 -5.39
CA ARG A 124 7.40 -13.67 -4.14
C ARG A 124 7.38 -15.20 -4.16
N PRO A 125 7.03 -15.88 -5.26
CA PRO A 125 7.20 -17.33 -5.34
C PRO A 125 8.65 -17.78 -5.11
N PHE A 126 9.63 -17.07 -5.69
CA PHE A 126 11.06 -17.35 -5.46
C PHE A 126 11.46 -17.15 -3.98
N ILE A 127 10.93 -16.14 -3.30
CA ILE A 127 11.13 -15.97 -1.85
C ILE A 127 10.56 -17.15 -1.07
N ILE A 128 9.40 -17.66 -1.48
CA ILE A 128 8.71 -18.75 -0.79
C ILE A 128 9.43 -20.09 -0.97
N SER A 129 9.89 -20.39 -2.18
CA SER A 129 10.57 -21.64 -2.52
C SER A 129 12.05 -21.65 -2.15
N HIS A 130 12.77 -20.54 -2.33
CA HIS A 130 14.22 -20.42 -2.14
C HIS A 130 14.60 -19.18 -1.33
N GLU A 131 14.05 -19.06 -0.12
CA GLU A 131 14.16 -17.87 0.76
C GLU A 131 15.58 -17.32 0.91
N GLU A 132 16.55 -18.15 1.28
CA GLU A 132 17.93 -17.72 1.52
C GLU A 132 18.56 -17.14 0.25
N ARG A 133 18.48 -17.87 -0.86
CA ARG A 133 19.03 -17.46 -2.17
C ARG A 133 18.35 -16.19 -2.68
N MET A 134 17.02 -16.13 -2.61
CA MET A 134 16.27 -14.98 -3.08
C MET A 134 16.54 -13.74 -2.22
N MET A 135 16.61 -13.89 -0.90
CA MET A 135 16.88 -12.74 -0.02
C MET A 135 18.32 -12.24 -0.12
N ALA A 136 19.29 -13.11 -0.44
CA ALA A 136 20.63 -12.68 -0.82
C ALA A 136 20.59 -11.81 -2.10
N GLN A 137 19.81 -12.21 -3.12
CA GLN A 137 19.61 -11.41 -4.33
C GLN A 137 18.90 -10.07 -4.03
N MET A 138 17.86 -10.08 -3.20
CA MET A 138 17.17 -8.85 -2.77
C MET A 138 18.14 -7.92 -2.02
N TYR A 139 18.99 -8.46 -1.15
CA TYR A 139 20.03 -7.67 -0.49
C TYR A 139 21.05 -7.09 -1.48
N ALA A 140 21.46 -7.84 -2.50
CA ALA A 140 22.30 -7.30 -3.57
C ALA A 140 21.60 -6.15 -4.33
N TRP A 141 20.34 -6.35 -4.72
CA TRP A 141 19.51 -5.33 -5.39
C TRP A 141 19.28 -4.07 -4.57
N SER A 142 19.33 -4.14 -3.24
CA SER A 142 19.26 -2.96 -2.38
C SER A 142 20.47 -2.01 -2.54
N GLY A 143 21.57 -2.47 -3.14
CA GLY A 143 22.74 -1.66 -3.50
C GLY A 143 22.77 -1.18 -4.96
N HIS A 144 21.74 -1.45 -5.75
CA HIS A 144 21.75 -1.19 -7.19
C HIS A 144 21.66 0.31 -7.54
N GLU A 145 22.26 0.75 -8.65
CA GLU A 145 22.26 2.17 -9.06
C GLU A 145 20.86 2.70 -9.42
N ASN A 146 20.03 1.85 -10.03
CA ASN A 146 18.65 2.17 -10.38
C ASN A 146 17.70 2.07 -9.17
N GLU A 147 16.94 3.13 -8.91
CA GLU A 147 15.98 3.22 -7.80
C GLU A 147 14.83 2.20 -7.88
N HIS A 148 14.42 1.76 -9.06
CA HIS A 148 13.36 0.77 -9.24
C HIS A 148 13.78 -0.61 -8.72
N VAL A 149 15.05 -0.97 -8.93
CA VAL A 149 15.64 -2.23 -8.43
C VAL A 149 15.83 -2.15 -6.91
N ARG A 150 16.34 -1.03 -6.39
CA ARG A 150 16.40 -0.82 -4.93
C ARG A 150 15.02 -0.85 -4.29
N ARG A 151 14.02 -0.22 -4.90
CA ARG A 151 12.64 -0.26 -4.41
C ARG A 151 12.10 -1.68 -4.43
N LEU A 152 12.34 -2.46 -5.49
CA LEU A 152 11.94 -3.86 -5.57
C LEU A 152 12.48 -4.65 -4.37
N SER A 153 13.75 -4.47 -4.00
CA SER A 153 14.34 -5.18 -2.87
C SER A 153 13.59 -4.97 -1.55
N SER A 154 13.05 -3.78 -1.29
CA SER A 154 12.23 -3.50 -0.11
C SER A 154 10.76 -3.90 -0.31
N GLU A 155 10.21 -3.68 -1.50
CA GLU A 155 8.77 -3.88 -1.74
C GLU A 155 8.41 -5.36 -1.90
N GLY A 156 9.20 -6.09 -2.68
CA GLY A 156 8.96 -7.48 -3.03
C GLY A 156 8.98 -8.41 -1.80
N CYS A 157 9.77 -8.06 -0.77
CA CYS A 157 9.84 -8.81 0.48
C CYS A 157 8.89 -8.28 1.58
N ARG A 158 7.96 -7.37 1.27
CA ARG A 158 6.98 -6.88 2.26
C ARG A 158 6.14 -8.04 2.83
N PRO A 159 5.96 -8.13 4.17
CA PRO A 159 5.10 -9.14 4.79
C PRO A 159 3.65 -9.09 4.29
N LEU A 160 3.12 -7.89 4.04
CA LEU A 160 1.73 -7.62 3.70
C LEU A 160 1.60 -6.71 2.46
N LEU A 161 2.16 -7.15 1.34
CA LEU A 161 2.04 -6.44 0.07
C LEU A 161 0.57 -6.47 -0.45
N PRO A 162 -0.06 -5.33 -0.73
CA PRO A 162 -1.38 -5.30 -1.37
C PRO A 162 -1.38 -6.02 -2.72
N TRP A 163 -2.43 -6.79 -3.02
CA TRP A 163 -2.57 -7.61 -4.24
C TRP A 163 -1.53 -8.73 -4.44
N GLY A 164 -0.47 -8.76 -3.62
CA GLY A 164 0.51 -9.83 -3.60
C GLY A 164 0.17 -10.94 -2.60
N GLN A 165 0.75 -12.12 -2.83
CA GLN A 165 0.65 -13.25 -1.91
C GLN A 165 1.31 -12.89 -0.57
N ALA A 166 0.63 -12.99 0.57
CA ALA A 166 1.24 -12.66 1.87
C ALA A 166 2.46 -13.56 2.17
N LEU A 167 3.57 -12.97 2.61
CA LEU A 167 4.75 -13.71 3.07
C LEU A 167 4.56 -14.04 4.55
N VAL A 168 3.82 -15.13 4.82
CA VAL A 168 3.40 -15.52 6.17
C VAL A 168 4.60 -15.73 7.11
N LYS A 169 5.72 -16.24 6.59
CA LYS A 169 6.98 -16.36 7.35
C LYS A 169 7.44 -15.01 7.90
N TYR A 170 7.44 -13.95 7.07
CA TYR A 170 7.88 -12.62 7.50
C TYR A 170 6.90 -11.88 8.41
N LYS A 171 5.63 -12.30 8.43
CA LYS A 171 4.69 -11.87 9.48
C LYS A 171 4.99 -12.51 10.83
N LYS A 172 5.68 -13.65 10.88
CA LYS A 172 6.06 -14.34 12.11
C LYS A 172 7.45 -13.90 12.56
N ASP A 173 8.38 -13.81 11.62
CA ASP A 173 9.75 -13.36 11.84
C ASP A 173 10.23 -12.45 10.70
N PRO A 174 10.33 -11.13 10.92
CA PRO A 174 10.74 -10.16 9.91
C PRO A 174 12.26 -10.07 9.77
N SER A 175 13.05 -10.85 10.53
CA SER A 175 14.52 -10.75 10.56
C SER A 175 15.18 -10.78 9.17
N PRO A 176 14.74 -11.62 8.20
CA PRO A 176 15.33 -11.63 6.85
C PRO A 176 15.19 -10.31 6.08
N VAL A 177 14.19 -9.49 6.42
CA VAL A 177 13.88 -8.22 5.75
C VAL A 177 14.73 -7.07 6.30
N LEU A 178 15.09 -7.13 7.59
CA LEU A 178 15.73 -6.02 8.30
C LEU A 178 17.05 -5.53 7.66
N PRO A 179 17.97 -6.39 7.17
CA PRO A 179 19.20 -5.94 6.53
C PRO A 179 18.97 -5.04 5.31
N ILE A 180 17.91 -5.31 4.54
CA ILE A 180 17.53 -4.49 3.38
C ILE A 180 17.02 -3.12 3.84
N LEU A 181 16.14 -3.10 4.84
CA LEU A 181 15.59 -1.85 5.38
C LEU A 181 16.70 -0.98 5.99
N GLU A 182 17.64 -1.60 6.70
CA GLU A 182 18.81 -0.95 7.30
C GLU A 182 19.71 -0.30 6.25
N ARG A 183 19.94 -0.97 5.11
CA ARG A 183 20.72 -0.42 3.99
C ARG A 183 20.02 0.75 3.31
N LEU A 184 18.70 0.68 3.16
CA LEU A 184 17.89 1.66 2.43
C LEU A 184 17.32 2.80 3.29
N LYS A 185 17.60 2.81 4.61
CA LYS A 185 16.98 3.77 5.55
C LYS A 185 17.30 5.24 5.30
N ALA A 186 18.27 5.54 4.44
CA ALA A 186 18.64 6.90 4.03
C ALA A 186 18.69 7.05 2.50
N ASP A 187 17.96 6.21 1.75
CA ASP A 187 17.97 6.25 0.28
C ASP A 187 17.56 7.62 -0.27
N PRO A 188 18.27 8.19 -1.26
CA PRO A 188 17.93 9.50 -1.84
C PRO A 188 16.61 9.50 -2.61
N SER A 189 16.14 8.35 -3.09
CA SER A 189 14.85 8.25 -3.78
C SER A 189 13.67 8.21 -2.82
N LEU A 190 12.74 9.16 -2.96
CA LEU A 190 11.46 9.12 -2.25
C LEU A 190 10.65 7.86 -2.58
N TYR A 191 10.79 7.31 -3.79
CA TYR A 191 10.11 6.08 -4.20
C TYR A 191 10.59 4.88 -3.39
N VAL A 192 11.90 4.75 -3.20
CA VAL A 192 12.50 3.72 -2.32
C VAL A 192 12.08 3.96 -0.87
N ARG A 193 12.20 5.19 -0.35
CA ARG A 193 11.82 5.51 1.03
C ARG A 193 10.36 5.17 1.35
N LYS A 194 9.44 5.40 0.41
CA LYS A 194 8.02 5.00 0.54
C LYS A 194 7.89 3.49 0.75
N SER A 195 8.67 2.70 0.01
CA SER A 195 8.67 1.23 0.18
C SER A 195 9.19 0.82 1.56
N VAL A 196 10.33 1.37 1.98
CA VAL A 196 10.92 1.09 3.31
C VAL A 196 9.93 1.43 4.42
N ALA A 197 9.30 2.61 4.35
CA ALA A 197 8.28 3.02 5.31
C ALA A 197 7.04 2.12 5.28
N ASN A 198 6.61 1.65 4.11
CA ASN A 198 5.49 0.70 4.01
C ASN A 198 5.85 -0.66 4.61
N ASN A 199 7.07 -1.14 4.40
CA ASN A 199 7.56 -2.39 4.95
C ASN A 199 7.63 -2.32 6.49
N LEU A 200 8.27 -1.27 7.04
CA LEU A 200 8.25 -0.98 8.49
C LEU A 200 6.82 -0.92 9.05
N ASN A 201 5.90 -0.25 8.35
CA ASN A 201 4.51 -0.18 8.81
C ASN A 201 3.81 -1.54 8.77
N ASP A 202 4.14 -2.41 7.82
CA ASP A 202 3.63 -3.78 7.80
C ASP A 202 4.15 -4.60 8.97
N ILE A 203 5.45 -4.50 9.28
CA ILE A 203 6.07 -5.14 10.45
C ILE A 203 5.44 -4.63 11.74
N SER A 204 5.15 -3.33 11.86
CA SER A 204 4.56 -2.73 13.08
C SER A 204 3.19 -3.31 13.49
N LYS A 205 2.51 -4.01 12.56
CA LYS A 205 1.21 -4.63 12.82
C LYS A 205 1.34 -5.93 13.61
N THR A 206 2.47 -6.62 13.50
CA THR A 206 2.75 -7.91 14.15
C THR A 206 3.89 -7.83 15.17
N HIS A 207 4.85 -6.93 14.97
CA HIS A 207 6.03 -6.74 15.82
C HIS A 207 6.20 -5.26 16.20
N PRO A 208 5.26 -4.68 16.96
CA PRO A 208 5.31 -3.26 17.32
C PRO A 208 6.58 -2.88 18.07
N ASP A 209 7.03 -3.69 19.04
CA ASP A 209 8.18 -3.36 19.90
C ASP A 209 9.50 -3.32 19.13
N LEU A 210 9.65 -4.18 18.12
CA LEU A 210 10.78 -4.15 17.20
C LEU A 210 10.82 -2.83 16.43
N VAL A 211 9.69 -2.41 15.85
CA VAL A 211 9.62 -1.14 15.10
C VAL A 211 9.82 0.06 16.03
N ILE A 212 9.34 0.00 17.28
CA ILE A 212 9.60 1.04 18.29
C ILE A 212 11.10 1.16 18.58
N SER A 213 11.78 0.02 18.74
CA SER A 213 13.22 -0.01 19.00
C SER A 213 14.01 0.58 17.83
N LEU A 214 13.72 0.13 16.59
CA LEU A 214 14.32 0.69 15.37
C LEU A 214 14.03 2.19 15.22
N ALA A 215 12.80 2.63 15.49
CA ALA A 215 12.43 4.03 15.40
C ALA A 215 13.25 4.90 16.35
N LYS A 216 13.45 4.48 17.60
CA LYS A 216 14.29 5.18 18.57
C LYS A 216 15.75 5.22 18.15
N GLU A 217 16.25 4.13 17.55
CA GLU A 217 17.62 4.06 17.07
C GLU A 217 17.85 4.95 15.84
N TRP A 218 16.90 5.00 14.93
CA TRP A 218 17.07 5.63 13.62
C TRP A 218 16.73 7.13 13.60
N TYR A 219 15.73 7.56 14.38
CA TYR A 219 15.19 8.92 14.33
C TYR A 219 16.16 9.97 14.89
N GLY A 220 16.18 11.15 14.27
CA GLY A 220 17.00 12.31 14.63
C GLY A 220 18.40 12.32 14.03
N LYS A 221 18.77 11.31 13.23
CA LYS A 221 20.11 11.18 12.64
C LYS A 221 20.21 11.67 11.20
N ASN A 222 19.12 11.57 10.43
CA ASN A 222 19.10 11.91 9.02
C ASN A 222 17.66 12.21 8.58
N GLU A 223 17.44 13.30 7.83
CA GLU A 223 16.09 13.75 7.43
C GLU A 223 15.31 12.73 6.58
N TYR A 224 15.99 11.93 5.75
CA TYR A 224 15.38 10.90 4.93
C TYR A 224 14.94 9.71 5.79
N THR A 225 15.78 9.35 6.76
CA THR A 225 15.45 8.34 7.77
C THR A 225 14.30 8.81 8.65
N ASP A 226 14.30 10.07 9.08
CA ASP A 226 13.24 10.64 9.91
C ASP A 226 11.88 10.60 9.22
N TRP A 227 11.86 10.90 7.92
CA TRP A 227 10.69 10.72 7.08
C TRP A 227 10.24 9.26 7.04
N ILE A 228 11.16 8.31 6.82
CA ILE A 228 10.84 6.87 6.82
C ILE A 228 10.24 6.45 8.16
N VAL A 229 10.87 6.79 9.28
CA VAL A 229 10.41 6.40 10.62
C VAL A 229 9.02 6.97 10.90
N LYS A 230 8.79 8.26 10.58
CA LYS A 230 7.48 8.91 10.73
C LYS A 230 6.39 8.20 9.93
N HIS A 231 6.66 7.90 8.66
CA HIS A 231 5.70 7.22 7.78
C HIS A 231 5.53 5.73 8.11
N GLY A 232 6.58 5.07 8.59
CA GLY A 232 6.58 3.67 9.02
C GLY A 232 5.84 3.43 10.33
N CYS A 233 5.90 4.40 11.24
CA CYS A 233 5.22 4.32 12.54
C CYS A 233 3.76 4.78 12.50
N ARG A 234 3.19 5.09 11.32
CA ARG A 234 1.82 5.67 11.20
C ARG A 234 0.73 4.81 11.86
N THR A 235 0.85 3.48 11.83
CA THR A 235 -0.09 2.60 12.53
C THR A 235 0.08 2.69 14.04
N LEU A 236 1.31 2.77 14.56
CA LEU A 236 1.59 2.95 16.00
C LEU A 236 1.11 4.32 16.50
N LEU A 237 1.32 5.38 15.71
CA LEU A 237 0.79 6.73 15.96
C LEU A 237 -0.72 6.72 16.10
N LYS A 238 -1.44 6.11 15.14
CA LYS A 238 -2.90 5.99 15.17
C LYS A 238 -3.42 5.13 16.32
N LYS A 239 -2.61 4.19 16.82
CA LYS A 239 -2.90 3.40 18.02
C LYS A 239 -2.62 4.17 19.33
N GLY A 240 -2.09 5.39 19.25
CA GLY A 240 -1.75 6.19 20.42
C GLY A 240 -0.55 5.64 21.20
N ASN A 241 0.38 4.95 20.54
CA ASN A 241 1.57 4.43 21.23
C ASN A 241 2.40 5.59 21.82
N ARG A 242 2.55 5.60 23.16
CA ARG A 242 3.15 6.71 23.91
C ARG A 242 4.62 6.94 23.58
N GLU A 243 5.39 5.87 23.37
CA GLU A 243 6.82 5.97 23.09
C GLU A 243 7.07 6.60 21.72
N ILE A 244 6.32 6.17 20.70
CA ILE A 244 6.38 6.75 19.36
C ILE A 244 5.87 8.19 19.35
N LEU A 245 4.80 8.49 20.08
CA LEU A 245 4.29 9.86 20.20
C LEU A 245 5.35 10.79 20.80
N ALA A 246 5.96 10.37 21.91
CA ALA A 246 7.04 11.11 22.57
C ALA A 246 8.26 11.29 21.65
N LEU A 247 8.64 10.25 20.88
CA LEU A 247 9.75 10.31 19.92
C LEU A 247 9.58 11.45 18.90
N PHE A 248 8.34 11.74 18.48
CA PHE A 248 8.05 12.84 17.54
C PHE A 248 7.66 14.18 18.21
N GLY A 249 7.86 14.29 19.53
CA GLY A 249 7.59 15.49 20.33
C GLY A 249 6.12 15.68 20.73
N TYR A 250 5.27 14.66 20.59
CA TYR A 250 3.91 14.71 21.13
C TYR A 250 3.92 14.27 22.58
N HIS A 251 4.09 15.24 23.47
CA HIS A 251 4.08 15.03 24.90
C HIS A 251 2.65 14.88 25.45
N ASP A 252 2.56 14.68 26.76
CA ASP A 252 1.31 14.37 27.46
C ASP A 252 0.17 15.30 27.04
N SER A 253 -0.94 14.70 26.64
CA SER A 253 -2.16 15.42 26.26
C SER A 253 -2.81 16.15 27.43
N ALA A 254 -2.48 15.80 28.68
CA ALA A 254 -3.09 16.40 29.87
C ALA A 254 -2.95 17.93 29.92
N SER A 255 -1.85 18.48 29.38
CA SER A 255 -1.60 19.93 29.29
C SER A 255 -2.37 20.62 28.17
N ILE A 256 -3.05 19.86 27.30
CA ILE A 256 -3.87 20.38 26.20
C ILE A 256 -5.32 20.32 26.64
N LYS A 257 -5.95 21.48 26.82
CA LYS A 257 -7.38 21.61 27.14
C LYS A 257 -8.19 21.50 25.85
N VAL A 258 -9.33 20.81 25.93
CA VAL A 258 -10.30 20.68 24.83
C VAL A 258 -11.62 21.24 25.34
N ASP A 259 -12.14 22.26 24.65
CA ASP A 259 -13.34 22.98 25.08
C ASP A 259 -14.36 23.06 23.94
N GLY A 260 -15.65 23.17 24.31
CA GLY A 260 -16.72 23.46 23.36
C GLY A 260 -16.88 22.40 22.28
N PHE A 261 -16.73 21.11 22.62
CA PHE A 261 -16.99 20.03 21.68
C PHE A 261 -18.48 19.93 21.37
N THR A 262 -18.84 20.16 20.12
CA THR A 262 -20.21 20.05 19.61
C THR A 262 -20.26 19.12 18.42
N LEU A 263 -21.37 18.41 18.27
CA LEU A 263 -21.64 17.45 17.20
C LEU A 263 -23.06 17.67 16.68
N GLU A 264 -23.18 17.99 15.39
CA GLU A 264 -24.46 18.31 14.76
C GLU A 264 -24.54 17.77 13.32
N PRO A 265 -25.73 17.30 12.87
CA PRO A 265 -26.95 17.11 13.66
C PRO A 265 -26.91 15.85 14.54
N ALA A 266 -27.83 15.73 15.51
CA ALA A 266 -27.94 14.56 16.38
C ALA A 266 -28.38 13.28 15.65
N ALA A 267 -28.99 13.42 14.46
CA ALA A 267 -29.37 12.34 13.57
C ALA A 267 -28.98 12.68 12.13
N VAL A 268 -28.29 11.76 11.45
CA VAL A 268 -27.73 11.96 10.10
C VAL A 268 -28.28 10.87 9.18
N PRO A 269 -28.95 11.22 8.07
CA PRO A 269 -29.28 10.25 7.03
C PRO A 269 -28.02 9.68 6.38
N MET A 270 -28.01 8.38 6.07
CA MET A 270 -26.96 7.82 5.21
C MET A 270 -26.86 8.59 3.88
N GLY A 271 -25.64 8.84 3.43
CA GLY A 271 -25.38 9.72 2.28
C GLY A 271 -24.96 11.13 2.69
N GLU A 272 -25.42 11.60 3.85
CA GLU A 272 -25.15 12.95 4.35
C GLU A 272 -23.90 13.00 5.23
N ASP A 273 -23.62 14.20 5.72
CA ASP A 273 -22.42 14.51 6.46
C ASP A 273 -22.74 14.98 7.88
N ILE A 274 -21.91 14.57 8.83
CA ILE A 274 -21.93 15.11 10.20
C ILE A 274 -20.84 16.16 10.38
N THR A 275 -21.14 17.21 11.14
CA THR A 275 -20.17 18.25 11.48
C THR A 275 -19.90 18.25 12.98
N PHE A 276 -18.64 18.40 13.35
CA PHE A 276 -18.25 18.63 14.74
C PHE A 276 -17.25 19.76 14.85
N SER A 277 -17.30 20.47 15.97
CA SER A 277 -16.39 21.56 16.27
C SER A 277 -15.89 21.49 17.69
N PHE A 278 -14.72 22.05 17.94
CA PHE A 278 -14.09 22.14 19.27
C PHE A 278 -12.98 23.19 19.24
N SER A 279 -12.53 23.61 20.41
CA SER A 279 -11.32 24.40 20.58
C SER A 279 -10.28 23.62 21.37
N ILE A 280 -9.00 23.87 21.08
CA ILE A 280 -7.88 23.40 21.88
C ILE A 280 -7.07 24.58 22.40
N SER A 281 -6.50 24.46 23.59
CA SER A 281 -5.58 25.45 24.15
C SER A 281 -4.48 24.79 24.99
N THR A 282 -3.34 25.46 25.10
CA THR A 282 -2.18 24.97 25.87
C THR A 282 -1.62 26.09 26.74
N GLU A 283 -1.17 25.76 27.94
CA GLU A 283 -0.52 26.75 28.84
C GLU A 283 0.93 27.00 28.43
N GLU A 284 1.60 26.00 27.86
CA GLU A 284 2.95 26.07 27.32
C GLU A 284 2.97 25.69 25.83
N ALA A 285 4.05 26.03 25.14
CA ALA A 285 4.21 25.68 23.74
C ALA A 285 4.24 24.15 23.57
N ALA A 286 3.42 23.61 22.67
CA ALA A 286 3.28 22.17 22.51
C ALA A 286 2.99 21.77 21.07
N LYS A 287 3.51 20.61 20.68
CA LYS A 287 3.14 19.94 19.43
C LYS A 287 1.87 19.14 19.67
N VAL A 288 0.87 19.37 18.82
CA VAL A 288 -0.46 18.76 18.93
C VAL A 288 -0.77 17.95 17.69
N ARG A 289 -1.01 16.66 17.89
CA ARG A 289 -1.58 15.73 16.92
C ARG A 289 -3.08 15.62 17.21
N LEU A 290 -3.90 16.09 16.26
CA LEU A 290 -5.35 16.00 16.34
C LEU A 290 -5.86 14.88 15.45
N GLU A 291 -6.67 14.03 16.04
CA GLU A 291 -7.34 12.90 15.41
C GLU A 291 -8.76 12.79 15.94
N TYR A 292 -9.59 12.02 15.26
CA TYR A 292 -10.88 11.59 15.79
C TYR A 292 -11.13 10.14 15.40
N ALA A 293 -11.85 9.43 16.26
CA ALA A 293 -12.37 8.11 15.95
C ALA A 293 -13.86 8.20 15.62
N VAL A 294 -14.27 7.43 14.61
CA VAL A 294 -15.68 7.08 14.40
C VAL A 294 -15.86 5.63 14.82
N ASP A 295 -16.71 5.40 15.81
CA ASP A 295 -17.13 4.06 16.21
C ASP A 295 -18.36 3.67 15.38
N TYR A 296 -18.10 2.97 14.26
CA TYR A 296 -19.13 2.59 13.31
C TYR A 296 -19.98 1.43 13.81
N MET A 297 -21.30 1.55 13.67
CA MET A 297 -22.19 0.41 13.79
C MET A 297 -21.88 -0.60 12.67
N LYS A 298 -21.84 -1.90 13.03
CA LYS A 298 -21.61 -3.01 12.10
C LYS A 298 -22.87 -3.86 11.98
N ALA A 299 -22.92 -4.70 10.95
CA ALA A 299 -24.04 -5.62 10.69
C ALA A 299 -24.41 -6.50 11.90
N ASN A 300 -23.44 -6.81 12.76
CA ASN A 300 -23.61 -7.66 13.94
C ASN A 300 -24.03 -6.88 15.20
N GLY A 301 -24.42 -5.60 15.07
CA GLY A 301 -24.82 -4.75 16.19
C GLY A 301 -23.68 -4.25 17.09
N LYS A 302 -22.42 -4.63 16.81
CA LYS A 302 -21.26 -4.13 17.54
C LYS A 302 -20.70 -2.85 16.88
N ARG A 303 -20.05 -2.02 17.69
CA ARG A 303 -19.30 -0.85 17.22
C ARG A 303 -17.84 -1.21 16.92
N SER A 304 -17.30 -0.67 15.82
CA SER A 304 -15.89 -0.80 15.43
C SER A 304 -15.27 0.56 15.18
N SER A 305 -14.16 0.84 15.86
CA SER A 305 -13.50 2.14 15.79
C SER A 305 -12.62 2.30 14.55
N LYS A 306 -12.65 3.48 13.95
CA LYS A 306 -11.74 3.91 12.89
C LYS A 306 -11.21 5.30 13.18
N VAL A 307 -9.89 5.43 13.27
CA VAL A 307 -9.20 6.71 13.51
C VAL A 307 -8.89 7.43 12.19
N PHE A 308 -9.20 8.72 12.18
CA PHE A 308 -8.94 9.69 11.12
C PHE A 308 -8.07 10.83 11.66
N GLN A 309 -7.18 11.34 10.81
CA GLN A 309 -6.33 12.47 11.17
C GLN A 309 -7.03 13.79 10.84
N ILE A 310 -6.96 14.76 11.75
CA ILE A 310 -7.43 16.13 11.57
C ILE A 310 -6.28 17.00 11.08
N SER A 311 -5.20 17.06 11.87
CA SER A 311 -4.02 17.89 11.61
C SER A 311 -2.88 17.55 12.58
N GLU A 312 -1.67 18.03 12.26
CA GLU A 312 -0.55 18.16 13.19
C GLU A 312 -0.15 19.63 13.22
N ILE A 313 -0.08 20.23 14.40
CA ILE A 313 0.20 21.67 14.57
C ILE A 313 1.14 21.88 15.75
N THR A 314 1.78 23.04 15.79
CA THR A 314 2.44 23.55 17.00
C THR A 314 1.62 24.71 17.51
N LEU A 315 1.25 24.68 18.79
CA LEU A 315 0.64 25.80 19.49
C LEU A 315 1.70 26.49 20.34
N GLY A 316 1.72 27.81 20.30
CA GLY A 316 2.50 28.65 21.21
C GLY A 316 1.90 28.68 22.61
N ARG A 317 2.59 29.38 23.51
CA ARG A 317 2.16 29.57 24.90
C ARG A 317 0.81 30.30 24.96
N ASN A 318 -0.15 29.76 25.73
CA ASN A 318 -1.50 30.30 25.87
C ASN A 318 -2.28 30.46 24.55
N GLU A 319 -1.84 29.78 23.48
CA GLU A 319 -2.52 29.85 22.20
C GLU A 319 -3.79 28.99 22.23
N LYS A 320 -4.86 29.51 21.63
CA LYS A 320 -6.12 28.79 21.43
C LYS A 320 -6.42 28.66 19.95
N LYS A 321 -6.87 27.47 19.54
CA LYS A 321 -7.25 27.19 18.15
C LYS A 321 -8.60 26.50 18.07
N SER A 322 -9.51 27.07 17.29
CA SER A 322 -10.79 26.46 16.94
C SER A 322 -10.65 25.52 15.74
N CYS A 323 -11.36 24.42 15.77
CA CYS A 323 -11.38 23.40 14.74
C CYS A 323 -12.82 23.02 14.41
N THR A 324 -13.14 22.96 13.12
CA THR A 324 -14.41 22.41 12.62
C THR A 324 -14.09 21.35 11.58
N LYS A 325 -14.75 20.19 11.68
CA LYS A 325 -14.56 19.07 10.78
C LYS A 325 -15.91 18.49 10.34
N LYS A 326 -15.89 18.02 9.10
CA LYS A 326 -17.01 17.36 8.44
C LYS A 326 -16.62 15.91 8.16
N HIS A 327 -17.50 14.96 8.45
CA HIS A 327 -17.30 13.54 8.17
C HIS A 327 -18.47 13.00 7.34
N SER A 328 -18.13 12.36 6.22
CA SER A 328 -19.13 11.91 5.25
C SER A 328 -19.56 10.47 5.45
N PHE A 329 -20.87 10.24 5.39
CA PHE A 329 -21.51 8.93 5.33
C PHE A 329 -22.02 8.58 3.92
N ALA A 330 -21.44 9.21 2.88
CA ALA A 330 -21.62 8.79 1.50
C ALA A 330 -21.27 7.30 1.32
N GLU A 331 -21.99 6.63 0.43
CA GLU A 331 -21.70 5.24 0.08
C GLU A 331 -20.33 5.14 -0.61
N MET A 332 -19.55 4.15 -0.20
CA MET A 332 -18.22 3.89 -0.75
C MET A 332 -18.09 2.41 -1.05
N THR A 333 -17.39 2.07 -2.14
CA THR A 333 -17.05 0.67 -2.48
C THR A 333 -16.26 -0.03 -1.37
N THR A 334 -15.50 0.74 -0.59
CA THR A 334 -14.64 0.24 0.49
C THR A 334 -15.31 0.18 1.86
N ARG A 335 -16.50 0.77 2.04
CA ARG A 335 -17.17 0.82 3.35
C ARG A 335 -18.69 0.91 3.21
N LYS A 336 -19.35 -0.11 3.71
CA LYS A 336 -20.79 -0.12 3.96
C LYS A 336 -21.09 0.43 5.36
N HIS A 337 -22.04 1.36 5.41
CA HIS A 337 -22.57 1.91 6.66
C HIS A 337 -23.83 1.15 7.07
N TYR A 338 -24.15 1.16 8.37
CA TYR A 338 -25.30 0.49 8.96
C TYR A 338 -26.04 1.49 9.84
N PRO A 339 -27.38 1.49 9.89
CA PRO A 339 -28.10 2.44 10.73
C PRO A 339 -27.87 2.13 12.21
N GLY A 340 -28.13 3.12 13.07
CA GLY A 340 -27.99 3.01 14.51
C GLY A 340 -26.99 4.00 15.11
N VAL A 341 -26.77 3.86 16.42
CA VAL A 341 -25.92 4.76 17.19
C VAL A 341 -24.44 4.62 16.82
N HIS A 342 -23.86 5.73 16.39
CA HIS A 342 -22.43 5.91 16.13
C HIS A 342 -21.84 6.86 17.17
N THR A 343 -20.51 6.88 17.30
CA THR A 343 -19.81 7.81 18.19
C THR A 343 -18.69 8.52 17.44
N ILE A 344 -18.56 9.83 17.65
CA ILE A 344 -17.32 10.55 17.37
C ILE A 344 -16.57 10.78 18.69
N THR A 345 -15.30 10.39 18.73
CA THR A 345 -14.39 10.63 19.86
C THR A 345 -13.21 11.47 19.40
N LEU A 346 -12.95 12.59 20.06
CA LEU A 346 -11.74 13.39 19.85
C LEU A 346 -10.52 12.69 20.43
N ILE A 347 -9.42 12.72 19.69
CA ILE A 347 -8.13 12.14 20.10
C ILE A 347 -7.07 13.22 19.98
N VAL A 348 -6.39 13.51 21.10
CA VAL A 348 -5.33 14.52 21.18
C VAL A 348 -4.08 13.85 21.69
N ASN A 349 -2.99 13.91 20.91
CA ASN A 349 -1.72 13.24 21.22
C ASN A 349 -1.93 11.77 21.65
N GLY A 350 -2.80 11.05 20.93
CA GLY A 350 -3.12 9.64 21.17
C GLY A 350 -4.10 9.35 22.31
N ALA A 351 -4.41 10.32 23.17
CA ALA A 351 -5.37 10.16 24.24
C ALA A 351 -6.79 10.48 23.77
N LYS A 352 -7.75 9.61 24.08
CA LYS A 352 -9.18 9.89 23.89
C LYS A 352 -9.63 10.97 24.87
N ARG A 353 -10.39 11.94 24.39
CA ARG A 353 -10.93 13.06 25.17
C ARG A 353 -12.46 13.03 25.08
N GLU A 354 -13.06 14.11 24.60
CA GLU A 354 -14.50 14.22 24.44
C GLU A 354 -15.06 13.22 23.44
N ARG A 355 -16.28 12.73 23.72
CA ARG A 355 -17.03 11.86 22.82
C ARG A 355 -18.51 12.18 22.85
N GLN A 356 -19.16 12.08 21.70
CA GLN A 356 -20.60 12.26 21.56
C GLN A 356 -21.15 11.22 20.59
N ASP A 357 -22.33 10.70 20.95
CA ASP A 357 -23.07 9.75 20.15
C ASP A 357 -24.04 10.51 19.21
N PHE A 358 -24.30 9.93 18.03
CA PHE A 358 -25.31 10.41 17.08
C PHE A 358 -25.98 9.23 16.40
N GLU A 359 -27.20 9.42 15.92
CA GLU A 359 -27.95 8.39 15.21
C GLU A 359 -27.66 8.46 13.70
N LEU A 360 -27.26 7.35 13.08
CA LEU A 360 -27.23 7.25 11.61
C LEU A 360 -28.54 6.60 11.15
N THR A 361 -29.37 7.33 10.41
CA THR A 361 -30.66 6.83 9.92
C THR A 361 -30.53 6.29 8.51
N ALA A 362 -31.43 5.38 8.13
CA ALA A 362 -31.51 4.92 6.75
C ALA A 362 -31.77 6.14 5.84
N GLY A 363 -31.02 6.26 4.74
CA GLY A 363 -31.25 7.32 3.76
C GLY A 363 -32.65 7.21 3.13
N PRO A 364 -33.20 8.30 2.58
CA PRO A 364 -34.44 8.26 1.84
C PRO A 364 -34.26 7.39 0.58
N GLY A 365 -34.60 6.10 0.68
CA GLY A 365 -34.56 5.16 -0.45
C GLY A 365 -33.86 3.83 -0.18
N ARG A 366 -34.52 2.96 0.60
CA ARG A 366 -34.67 1.51 0.38
C ARG A 366 -35.49 0.94 1.53
N THR A 367 -36.81 1.13 1.46
CA THR A 367 -37.74 0.14 2.01
C THR A 367 -37.38 -1.22 1.37
N ARG A 368 -37.35 -2.23 2.24
CA ARG A 368 -36.85 -3.58 1.97
C ARG A 368 -37.31 -4.21 0.67
#